data_AF-A0A3D2GWL4-F1
#
_entry.id   AF-A0A3D2GWL4-F1
#
_cell.length_a   1.000
_cell.length_b   1.000
_cell.length_c   1.000
_cell.angle_alpha   90.00
_cell.angle_beta   90.00
_cell.angle_gamma   90.00
#
_symmetry.space_group_name_H-M   'P 1'
#
loop_
_entity.id
_entity.type
_entity.pdbx_description
1 polymer ?
#
loop_
_entity_poly.entity_id
_entity_poly.type
_entity_poly.pdbx_seq_one_letter_code
_entity_poly.pdbx_strand_id
1 'polypeptide(L)' 'MIQGFTEMLGREAELGRVVMEQPRHAAIQFLMMVMGEAKLRSELGITPQLSDEEIDRYIVSCVDLFLRGYGYTEGQ' A
#
# COMPACT_ATOMS: atom_id res chain seq x y z
N MET A 1 -8.69 -10.50 4.84
CA MET A 1 -8.26 -9.27 4.14
C MET A 1 -6.84 -9.40 3.61
N ILE A 2 -5.82 -9.59 4.47
CA ILE A 2 -4.41 -9.70 4.04
C ILE A 2 -4.13 -10.90 3.13
N GLN A 3 -4.79 -12.05 3.36
CA GLN A 3 -4.60 -13.24 2.54
C GLN A 3 -5.05 -13.02 1.09
N GLY A 4 -6.27 -12.51 0.87
CA GLY A 4 -6.76 -12.24 -0.49
C GLY A 4 -5.91 -11.22 -1.24
N PHE A 5 -5.38 -10.21 -0.54
CA PHE A 5 -4.47 -9.24 -1.15
C PHE A 5 -3.09 -9.85 -1.47
N THR A 6 -2.57 -10.72 -0.59
CA THR A 6 -1.34 -11.50 -0.84
C THR A 6 -1.49 -12.38 -2.08
N GLU A 7 -2.60 -13.11 -2.20
CA GLU A 7 -2.91 -13.96 -3.36
C GLU A 7 -3.05 -13.14 -4.65
N MET A 8 -3.69 -11.98 -4.57
CA MET A 8 -3.79 -11.06 -5.70
C MET A 8 -2.40 -10.60 -6.15
N LEU A 9 -1.57 -10.10 -5.24
CA LEU A 9 -0.21 -9.66 -5.56
C LEU A 9 0.67 -10.79 -6.12
N GLY A 10 0.50 -12.02 -5.62
CA GLY A 10 1.17 -13.20 -6.17
C GLY A 10 0.81 -13.44 -7.63
N ARG A 11 -0.48 -13.36 -7.98
CA ARG A 11 -0.93 -13.49 -9.39
C ARG A 11 -0.37 -12.37 -10.28
N GLU A 12 -0.32 -11.13 -9.77
CA GLU A 12 0.26 -10.01 -10.53
C GLU A 12 1.76 -10.20 -10.80
N ALA A 13 2.48 -10.79 -9.84
CA ALA A 13 3.90 -11.11 -9.98
C ALA A 13 4.14 -12.25 -10.98
N GLU A 14 3.31 -13.31 -10.94
CA GLU A 14 3.34 -14.40 -11.94
C GLU A 14 3.09 -13.88 -13.36
N LEU A 15 2.31 -12.81 -13.49
CA LEU A 15 2.01 -12.16 -14.77
C LEU A 15 3.04 -11.09 -15.16
N GLY A 16 4.12 -10.91 -14.38
CA GLY A 16 5.21 -9.98 -14.67
C GLY A 16 4.82 -8.50 -14.58
N ARG A 17 3.68 -8.16 -13.99
CA ARG A 17 3.23 -6.75 -13.86
C ARG A 17 3.85 -6.03 -12.67
N VAL A 18 4.29 -6.80 -11.69
CA VAL A 18 4.99 -6.33 -10.49
C VAL A 18 6.16 -7.26 -10.20
N VAL A 19 7.20 -6.73 -9.57
CA VAL A 19 8.39 -7.47 -9.16
C VAL A 19 8.42 -7.52 -7.64
N MET A 20 8.00 -8.65 -7.06
CA MET A 20 8.09 -8.86 -5.62
C MET A 20 8.38 -10.31 -5.27
N GLU A 21 9.44 -10.53 -4.49
CA GLU A 21 9.84 -11.88 -4.05
C GLU A 21 8.94 -12.43 -2.95
N GLN A 22 8.31 -11.55 -2.17
CA GLN A 22 7.52 -11.92 -0.99
C GLN A 22 6.18 -11.16 -1.00
N PRO A 23 5.15 -11.66 -1.73
CA PRO A 23 3.86 -10.98 -1.86
C PRO A 23 3.18 -10.66 -0.52
N ARG A 24 3.38 -11.51 0.50
CA ARG A 24 2.86 -11.27 1.85
C ARG A 24 3.48 -10.03 2.50
N HIS A 25 4.77 -9.79 2.29
CA HIS A 25 5.45 -8.61 2.83
C HIS A 25 4.98 -7.34 2.12
N ALA A 26 4.88 -7.38 0.79
CA ALA A 26 4.32 -6.27 0.02
C ALA A 26 2.88 -5.94 0.47
N ALA A 27 2.04 -6.95 0.69
CA ALA A 27 0.68 -6.77 1.22
C ALA A 27 0.67 -6.06 2.60
N ILE A 28 1.52 -6.49 3.53
CA ILE A 28 1.64 -5.88 4.87
C ILE A 28 2.09 -4.42 4.74
N GLN A 29 3.15 -4.17 3.97
CA GLN A 29 3.70 -2.83 3.80
C GLN A 29 2.66 -1.86 3.24
N PHE A 30 1.92 -2.25 2.21
CA PHE A 30 0.85 -1.42 1.66
C PHE A 30 -0.25 -1.11 2.68
N LEU A 31 -0.71 -2.12 3.44
CA LEU A 31 -1.73 -1.90 4.47
C LEU A 31 -1.22 -0.98 5.58
N MET A 32 0.04 -1.12 5.97
CA MET A 32 0.68 -0.22 6.95
C MET A 32 0.78 1.21 6.42
N MET A 33 1.10 1.40 5.14
CA MET A 33 1.10 2.72 4.51
C MET A 33 -0.30 3.34 4.53
N VAL A 34 -1.31 2.64 4.00
CA VAL A 34 -2.70 3.14 3.89
C VAL A 34 -3.31 3.47 5.25
N MET A 35 -3.04 2.67 6.28
CA MET A 35 -3.62 2.90 7.62
C MET A 35 -2.82 3.89 8.47
N GLY A 36 -1.56 4.16 8.11
CA GLY A 36 -0.54 4.69 9.01
C GLY A 36 -0.91 6.02 9.68
N GLU A 37 -1.10 7.08 8.88
CA GLU A 37 -1.31 8.43 9.42
C GLU A 37 -2.61 8.56 10.21
N ALA A 38 -3.72 8.06 9.66
CA ALA A 38 -5.03 8.11 10.32
C ALA A 38 -4.99 7.39 11.68
N LYS A 39 -4.40 6.19 11.72
CA LYS A 39 -4.27 5.41 12.96
C LYS A 39 -3.36 6.12 13.97
N LEU A 40 -2.23 6.64 13.52
CA LEU A 40 -1.28 7.36 14.37
C LEU A 40 -1.93 8.60 15.02
N ARG A 41 -2.69 9.40 14.24
CA ARG A 41 -3.38 10.57 14.78
C ARG A 41 -4.43 10.19 15.82
N SER A 42 -5.18 9.12 15.58
CA SER A 42 -6.16 8.60 16.53
C SER A 42 -5.52 8.09 17.83
N GLU A 43 -4.42 7.34 17.74
CA GLU A 43 -3.75 6.73 18.90
C GLU A 43 -3.03 7.76 19.77
N LEU A 44 -2.47 8.82 19.17
CA LEU A 44 -1.72 9.85 19.87
C LEU A 44 -2.54 11.09 20.24
N GLY A 45 -3.84 11.10 19.91
CA GLY A 45 -4.71 12.26 20.15
C GLY A 45 -4.30 13.51 19.36
N ILE A 46 -3.63 13.32 18.21
CA ILE A 46 -3.21 14.43 17.33
C ILE A 46 -4.46 14.99 16.65
N THR A 47 -4.64 16.30 16.72
CA THR A 47 -5.74 17.02 16.07
C THR A 47 -5.19 18.02 15.06
N PRO A 48 -5.90 18.27 13.94
CA PRO A 48 -7.17 17.64 13.54
C PRO A 48 -6.98 16.18 13.07
N GLN A 49 -8.06 15.39 13.09
CA GLN A 49 -8.09 14.13 12.34
C GLN A 49 -8.11 14.43 10.84
N LEU A 50 -7.75 13.45 10.02
CA LEU A 50 -7.83 13.59 8.57
C LEU A 50 -9.30 13.70 8.15
N SER A 51 -9.58 14.64 7.24
CA SER A 51 -10.83 14.68 6.48
C SER A 51 -10.88 13.55 5.45
N ASP A 52 -12.08 13.23 4.97
CA ASP A 52 -12.28 12.22 3.92
C ASP A 52 -11.44 12.55 2.66
N GLU A 53 -11.35 13.83 2.29
CA GLU A 53 -10.57 14.26 1.13
C GLU A 53 -9.04 14.07 1.34
N GLU A 54 -8.56 14.27 2.57
CA GLU A 54 -7.15 13.99 2.90
C GLU A 54 -6.87 12.49 2.92
N ILE A 55 -7.81 11.67 3.41
CA ILE A 55 -7.72 10.20 3.37
C ILE A 55 -7.62 9.74 1.91
N ASP A 56 -8.48 10.25 1.03
CA ASP A 56 -8.48 9.90 -0.39
C ASP A 56 -7.14 10.25 -1.06
N ARG A 57 -6.66 11.48 -0.86
CA ARG A 57 -5.35 11.90 -1.40
C ARG A 57 -4.21 11.06 -0.87
N TYR A 58 -4.24 10.71 0.41
CA TYR A 58 -3.22 9.89 1.04
C TYR A 58 -3.20 8.46 0.49
N ILE A 59 -4.37 7.85 0.30
CA ILE A 59 -4.48 6.51 -0.32
C ILE A 59 -3.88 6.51 -1.73
N VAL A 60 -4.21 7.52 -2.55
CA VAL A 60 -3.66 7.65 -3.92
C VAL A 60 -2.13 7.76 -3.89
N SER A 61 -1.58 8.54 -2.95
CA SER A 61 -0.12 8.65 -2.74
C SER A 61 0.51 7.32 -2.33
N CYS A 62 -0.12 6.55 -1.44
CA CYS A 62 0.35 5.22 -1.05
C CYS A 62 0.37 4.24 -2.23
N VAL A 63 -0.63 4.29 -3.12
CA VAL A 63 -0.68 3.45 -4.33
C VAL A 63 0.44 3.82 -5.29
N ASP A 64 0.66 5.11 -5.58
CA ASP A 64 1.74 5.57 -6.44
C ASP A 64 3.12 5.15 -5.89
N LEU A 65 3.36 5.35 -4.59
CA LEU A 65 4.60 4.92 -3.94
C LEU A 65 4.79 3.40 -4.01
N PHE A 66 3.74 2.63 -3.76
CA PHE A 66 3.77 1.17 -3.81
C PHE A 66 4.10 0.66 -5.21
N LEU A 67 3.47 1.23 -6.24
CA LEU A 67 3.70 0.86 -7.64
C LEU A 67 5.06 1.33 -8.15
N ARG A 68 5.64 2.41 -7.63
CA ARG A 68 7.03 2.77 -7.95
C ARG A 68 8.05 1.83 -7.32
N GLY A 69 7.75 1.30 -6.14
CA GLY A 69 8.63 0.36 -5.44
C GLY A 69 8.58 -1.07 -6.00
N TYR A 70 7.39 -1.51 -6.42
CA TYR A 70 7.14 -2.88 -6.87
C TYR A 70 6.72 -3.02 -8.33
N GLY A 71 6.44 -1.92 -9.03
CA GLY A 71 6.01 -1.96 -10.43
C GLY A 71 7.16 -2.43 -11.32
N TYR A 72 6.83 -3.29 -12.27
CA TYR A 72 7.77 -3.66 -13.31
C TYR A 72 7.96 -2.49 -14.29
N THR A 73 9.21 -2.07 -14.49
CA THR A 73 9.58 -1.14 -15.57
C THR A 73 10.48 -1.91 -16.53
N GLU A 74 10.19 -1.89 -17.85
CA GLU A 74 11.10 -2.48 -18.83
C GLU A 74 12.51 -1.89 -18.63
N GLY A 75 13.48 -2.74 -18.28
CA GLY A 75 14.87 -2.33 -18.02
C GLY A 75 15.39 -2.56 -16.58
N GLN A 76 14.59 -3.13 -15.68
CA GLN A 76 15.07 -3.73 -14.42
C GLN A 76 15.29 -5.24 -14.55
#